data_AF-A0A9D9DA99-F1
#
_entry.id   AF-A0A9D9DA99-F1
#
_cell.length_a   1.000
_cell.length_b   1.000
_cell.length_c   1.000
_cell.angle_alpha   90.00
_cell.angle_beta   90.00
_cell.angle_gamma   90.00
#
_symmetry.space_group_name_H-M   'P 1'
#
loop_
_entity.id
_entity.type
_entity.pdbx_description
1 polymer ?
#
loop_
_entity_poly.entity_id
_entity_poly.type
_entity_poly.pdbx_seq_one_letter_code
_entity_poly.pdbx_strand_id
1 'polypeptide(L)'
;DETIISSLHARLPYMKYMSNKIYIPFFTPIYNKPYDRNLSSLLSQPYISLRRDFQTALINPFDTYGYELFNSFFTNLIPFKVSPNKDSCAFYAIEFEMILVINDQGLLEEQINLFDTDQINRRKEHLFPRLNDLMDAYYAMDKKKFIDLLESNSFFSKKACKEIRMKERLE
;
A
#
# COMPACT_ATOMS: atom_id res chain seq x y z
N ASP A 1 5.27 -15.20 32.76
CA ASP A 1 6.28 -16.01 32.04
C ASP A 1 6.84 -15.16 30.91
N GLU A 2 7.95 -14.46 31.15
CA GLU A 2 8.50 -13.46 30.21
C GLU A 2 8.89 -14.05 28.85
N THR A 3 9.27 -15.34 28.84
CA THR A 3 9.56 -16.14 27.64
C THR A 3 8.32 -16.30 26.74
N ILE A 4 7.14 -16.52 27.32
CA ILE A 4 5.88 -16.62 26.56
C ILE A 4 5.55 -15.26 25.94
N ILE A 5 5.64 -14.17 26.71
CA ILE A 5 5.37 -12.80 26.24
C ILE A 5 6.33 -12.41 25.11
N SER A 6 7.62 -12.71 25.25
CA SER A 6 8.62 -12.47 24.21
C SER A 6 8.33 -13.25 22.92
N SER A 7 7.93 -14.52 23.05
CA SER A 7 7.58 -15.36 21.89
C SER A 7 6.32 -14.89 21.15
N LEU A 8 5.32 -14.37 21.88
CA LEU A 8 4.11 -13.80 21.31
C LEU A 8 4.41 -12.46 20.62
N HIS A 9 5.23 -11.62 21.25
CA HIS A 9 5.62 -10.33 20.71
C HIS A 9 6.38 -10.45 19.37
N ALA A 10 7.22 -11.48 19.22
CA ALA A 10 7.95 -11.75 17.98
C ALA A 10 7.03 -12.07 16.77
N ARG A 11 5.78 -12.49 17.02
CA ARG A 11 4.81 -12.87 15.98
C ARG A 11 3.83 -11.76 15.63
N LEU A 12 3.88 -10.62 16.32
CA LEU A 12 2.97 -9.51 16.03
C LEU A 12 3.28 -8.88 14.67
N PRO A 13 2.23 -8.47 13.93
CA PRO A 13 2.42 -7.71 12.70
C PRO A 13 3.11 -6.38 13.02
N TYR A 14 3.99 -5.97 12.12
CA TYR A 14 4.67 -4.69 12.18
C TYR A 14 4.94 -4.20 10.76
N MET A 15 5.12 -2.89 10.62
CA MET A 15 5.73 -2.29 9.44
C MET A 15 7.18 -1.89 9.74
N LYS A 16 8.01 -1.81 8.70
CA LYS A 16 9.37 -1.25 8.82
C LYS A 16 9.34 0.20 8.39
N TYR A 17 9.85 1.09 9.23
CA TYR A 17 9.98 2.51 8.92
C TYR A 17 11.32 3.03 9.45
N MET A 18 12.16 3.60 8.57
CA MET A 18 13.49 4.12 8.92
C MET A 18 14.31 3.19 9.85
N SER A 19 14.37 1.90 9.51
CA SER A 19 15.04 0.82 10.29
C SER A 19 14.39 0.44 11.63
N ASN A 20 13.25 1.01 12.00
CA ASN A 20 12.49 0.64 13.18
C ASN A 20 11.30 -0.25 12.80
N LYS A 21 10.92 -1.14 13.71
CA LYS A 21 9.64 -1.83 13.64
C LYS A 21 8.58 -0.96 14.29
N ILE A 22 7.51 -0.71 13.56
CA ILE A 22 6.33 0.00 14.04
C ILE A 22 5.22 -1.05 14.19
N TYR A 23 4.89 -1.35 15.44
CA TYR A 23 3.85 -2.30 15.83
C TYR A 23 2.50 -1.62 16.00
N ILE A 24 2.52 -0.36 16.46
CA ILE A 24 1.32 0.45 16.69
C ILE A 24 1.51 1.77 15.94
N PRO A 25 0.99 1.88 14.69
CA PRO A 25 1.27 3.01 13.82
C PRO A 25 0.60 4.32 14.29
N PHE A 26 -0.35 4.26 15.23
CA PHE A 26 -0.94 5.47 15.81
C PHE A 26 -0.04 6.16 16.84
N PHE A 27 1.07 5.52 17.26
CA PHE A 27 2.05 6.16 18.14
C PHE A 27 3.30 6.55 17.38
N THR A 28 3.93 7.64 17.82
CA THR A 28 5.24 8.04 17.30
C THR A 28 6.25 6.87 17.37
N PRO A 29 7.28 6.86 16.50
CA PRO A 29 8.36 5.87 16.56
C PRO A 29 9.05 5.78 17.93
N ILE A 30 9.01 6.85 18.72
CA ILE A 30 9.59 6.94 20.07
C ILE A 30 8.96 5.91 21.02
N TYR A 31 7.66 5.61 20.90
CA TYR A 31 6.97 4.61 21.74
C TYR A 31 7.04 3.20 21.17
N ASN A 32 7.17 3.06 19.84
CA ASN A 32 7.29 1.75 19.19
C ASN A 32 8.63 1.05 19.51
N LYS A 33 9.71 1.80 19.68
CA LYS A 33 11.04 1.26 20.02
C LYS A 33 11.09 0.56 21.41
N PRO A 34 10.63 1.18 22.51
CA PRO A 34 10.53 0.50 23.80
C PRO A 34 9.48 -0.61 23.77
N TYR A 35 8.38 -0.46 23.02
CA TYR A 35 7.43 -1.55 22.81
C TYR A 35 8.09 -2.79 22.20
N ASP A 36 8.96 -2.61 21.18
CA ASP A 36 9.71 -3.69 20.53
C ASP A 36 10.75 -4.36 21.44
N ARG A 37 11.56 -3.55 22.15
CA ARG A 37 12.80 -4.03 22.77
C ARG A 37 12.76 -4.16 24.28
N ASN A 38 11.91 -3.38 24.96
CA ASN A 38 11.90 -3.28 26.40
C ASN A 38 10.54 -2.76 26.91
N LEU A 39 9.51 -3.62 26.85
CA LEU A 39 8.13 -3.26 27.17
C LEU A 39 7.99 -2.66 28.58
N SER A 40 8.75 -3.15 29.57
CA SER A 40 8.69 -2.67 30.94
C SER A 40 9.13 -1.20 31.08
N SER A 41 9.96 -0.69 30.17
CA SER A 41 10.33 0.73 30.15
C SER A 41 9.15 1.66 29.85
N LEU A 42 8.07 1.19 29.22
CA LEU A 42 6.85 1.99 29.05
C LEU A 42 6.14 2.30 30.38
N LEU A 43 6.48 1.57 31.46
CA LEU A 43 5.92 1.78 32.80
C LEU A 43 6.73 2.79 33.63
N SER A 44 7.83 3.32 33.11
CA SER A 44 8.70 4.30 33.78
C SER A 44 8.79 5.63 33.03
N GLN A 45 9.38 6.64 33.65
CA GLN A 45 9.59 7.94 33.02
C GLN A 45 10.58 7.85 31.83
N PRO A 46 10.37 8.59 30.72
CA PRO A 46 9.32 9.58 30.50
C PRO A 46 7.98 8.97 30.02
N TYR A 47 7.93 7.68 29.71
CA TYR A 47 6.81 7.03 29.02
C TYR A 47 5.56 6.86 29.86
N ILE A 48 5.68 6.82 31.20
CA ILE A 48 4.52 6.77 32.11
C ILE A 48 3.56 7.97 31.91
N SER A 49 4.04 9.07 31.32
CA SER A 49 3.23 10.23 30.90
C SER A 49 2.13 9.86 29.91
N LEU A 50 2.26 8.77 29.13
CA LEU A 50 1.19 8.24 28.27
C LEU A 50 -0.13 8.02 29.01
N ARG A 51 -0.07 7.72 30.32
CA ARG A 51 -1.28 7.55 31.16
C ARG A 51 -2.03 8.85 31.39
N ARG A 52 -1.34 9.99 31.31
CA ARG A 52 -1.90 11.33 31.56
C ARG A 52 -2.19 12.05 30.24
N ASP A 53 -1.23 12.04 29.32
CA ASP A 53 -1.25 12.81 28.09
C ASP A 53 -1.18 11.88 26.86
N PHE A 54 -2.14 10.97 26.76
CA PHE A 54 -2.22 9.98 25.67
C PHE A 54 -2.30 10.65 24.29
N GLN A 55 -3.09 11.72 24.17
CA GLN A 55 -3.34 12.40 22.91
C GLN A 55 -2.06 13.00 22.29
N THR A 56 -1.13 13.50 23.11
CA THR A 56 0.12 14.08 22.60
C THR A 56 1.08 13.03 22.05
N ALA A 57 0.87 11.75 22.38
CA ALA A 57 1.65 10.64 21.87
C ALA A 57 1.13 10.09 20.53
N LEU A 58 -0.09 10.48 20.15
CA LEU A 58 -0.73 10.03 18.91
C LEU A 58 -0.20 10.79 17.71
N ILE A 59 -0.14 10.08 16.58
CA ILE A 59 0.14 10.63 15.26
C ILE A 59 -0.96 10.20 14.29
N ASN A 60 -1.11 10.95 13.19
CA ASN A 60 -1.83 10.44 12.04
C ASN A 60 -0.89 9.47 11.29
N PRO A 61 -1.17 8.15 11.26
CA PRO A 61 -0.29 7.20 10.60
C PRO A 61 -0.26 7.38 9.08
N PHE A 62 -1.33 7.89 8.47
CA PHE A 62 -1.38 8.14 7.02
C PHE A 62 -0.42 9.25 6.64
N ASP A 63 -0.49 10.41 7.32
CA ASP A 63 0.42 11.53 7.07
C ASP A 63 1.88 11.22 7.45
N THR A 64 2.09 10.39 8.49
CA THR A 64 3.44 10.11 9.00
C THR A 64 4.18 9.08 8.16
N TYR A 65 3.47 8.05 7.68
CA TYR A 65 4.08 6.90 7.01
C TYR A 65 3.73 6.81 5.52
N GLY A 66 2.71 7.52 5.05
CA GLY A 66 2.29 7.51 3.67
C GLY A 66 1.89 6.12 3.17
N TYR A 67 2.22 5.84 1.92
CA TYR A 67 2.02 4.52 1.32
C TYR A 67 2.81 3.40 2.03
N GLU A 68 3.88 3.70 2.77
CA GLU A 68 4.65 2.65 3.47
C GLU A 68 3.83 1.93 4.54
N LEU A 69 2.82 2.60 5.10
CA LEU A 69 1.86 2.00 6.02
C LEU A 69 1.18 0.76 5.42
N PHE A 70 0.92 0.79 4.12
CA PHE A 70 0.23 -0.27 3.39
C PHE A 70 1.18 -1.38 2.94
N ASN A 71 2.49 -1.12 2.89
CA ASN A 71 3.53 -2.14 2.74
C ASN A 71 3.83 -2.82 4.09
N SER A 72 2.80 -3.38 4.70
CA SER A 72 2.88 -3.97 6.03
C SER A 72 1.97 -5.17 6.17
N PHE A 73 2.18 -5.94 7.24
CA PHE A 73 1.30 -7.05 7.62
C PHE A 73 -0.08 -6.60 8.12
N PHE A 74 -0.38 -5.29 8.12
CA PHE A 74 -1.69 -4.77 8.47
C PHE A 74 -2.70 -4.86 7.31
N THR A 75 -2.22 -5.09 6.08
CA THR A 75 -3.07 -5.19 4.90
C THR A 75 -2.70 -6.40 4.03
N ASN A 76 -3.63 -6.85 3.19
CA ASN A 76 -3.38 -7.87 2.16
C ASN A 76 -2.94 -7.26 0.82
N LEU A 77 -2.55 -5.98 0.82
CA LEU A 77 -2.14 -5.28 -0.39
C LEU A 77 -0.71 -5.70 -0.77
N ILE A 78 -0.51 -6.02 -2.05
CA ILE A 78 0.81 -6.37 -2.58
C ILE A 78 1.41 -5.13 -3.27
N PRO A 79 2.39 -4.43 -2.67
CA PRO A 79 3.10 -3.38 -3.37
C PRO A 79 3.88 -3.99 -4.53
N PHE A 80 3.77 -3.38 -5.71
CA PHE A 80 4.50 -3.89 -6.88
C PHE A 80 5.24 -2.81 -7.67
N LYS A 81 4.91 -1.52 -7.50
CA LYS A 81 5.55 -0.43 -8.24
C LYS A 81 5.56 0.87 -7.43
N VAL A 82 6.74 1.37 -7.08
CA VAL A 82 6.89 2.75 -6.57
C VAL A 82 7.03 3.69 -7.76
N SER A 83 6.42 4.87 -7.69
CA SER A 83 6.55 5.88 -8.73
C SER A 83 8.02 6.32 -8.89
N PRO A 84 8.45 6.75 -10.08
CA PRO A 84 9.82 7.26 -10.27
C PRO A 84 10.16 8.43 -9.34
N ASN A 85 9.17 9.25 -9.00
CA ASN A 85 9.30 10.42 -8.11
C ASN A 85 9.23 10.06 -6.62
N LYS A 86 8.87 8.80 -6.28
CA LYS A 86 8.65 8.32 -4.92
C LYS A 86 7.54 9.05 -4.14
N ASP A 87 6.61 9.65 -4.87
CA ASP A 87 5.41 10.33 -4.35
C ASP A 87 4.21 9.37 -4.22
N SER A 88 4.27 8.17 -4.80
CA SER A 88 3.21 7.18 -4.71
C SER A 88 3.69 5.75 -4.93
N CYS A 89 2.86 4.79 -4.55
CA CYS A 89 3.10 3.37 -4.77
C CYS A 89 1.80 2.69 -5.24
N ALA A 90 1.95 1.82 -6.23
CA ALA A 90 0.89 0.98 -6.75
C ALA A 90 0.86 -0.36 -5.99
N PHE A 91 -0.33 -0.69 -5.52
CA PHE A 91 -0.63 -1.92 -4.80
C PHE A 91 -1.64 -2.74 -5.57
N TYR A 92 -1.46 -4.05 -5.57
CA TYR A 92 -2.45 -4.98 -6.07
C TYR A 92 -3.32 -5.48 -4.92
N ALA A 93 -4.63 -5.23 -5.00
CA ALA A 93 -5.61 -5.71 -4.05
C ALA A 93 -6.18 -7.05 -4.55
N ILE A 94 -5.69 -8.17 -4.00
CA ILE A 94 -5.96 -9.53 -4.50
C ILE A 94 -7.45 -9.85 -4.54
N GLU A 95 -8.17 -9.50 -3.48
CA GLU A 95 -9.59 -9.83 -3.28
C GLU A 95 -10.50 -9.13 -4.31
N PHE A 96 -10.08 -7.96 -4.78
CA PHE A 96 -10.85 -7.12 -5.69
C PHE A 96 -10.30 -7.12 -7.13
N GLU A 97 -9.14 -7.75 -7.34
CA GLU A 97 -8.43 -7.78 -8.61
C GLU A 97 -8.25 -6.38 -9.22
N MET A 98 -7.79 -5.44 -8.40
CA MET A 98 -7.61 -4.04 -8.80
C MET A 98 -6.24 -3.51 -8.38
N ILE A 99 -5.82 -2.45 -9.03
CA ILE A 99 -4.67 -1.65 -8.62
C ILE A 99 -5.18 -0.46 -7.80
N LEU A 100 -4.53 -0.21 -6.67
CA LEU A 100 -4.70 0.99 -5.86
C LEU A 100 -3.41 1.80 -5.94
N VAL A 101 -3.51 3.07 -6.31
CA VAL A 101 -2.39 4.01 -6.27
C VAL A 101 -2.52 4.85 -5.01
N ILE A 102 -1.58 4.69 -4.08
CA ILE A 102 -1.58 5.37 -2.78
C ILE A 102 -0.38 6.31 -2.74
N ASN A 103 -0.60 7.56 -2.37
CA ASN A 103 0.46 8.55 -2.31
C ASN A 103 1.26 8.55 -1.00
N ASP A 104 2.28 9.39 -0.95
CA ASP A 104 3.16 9.61 0.20
C ASP A 104 2.45 10.27 1.40
N GLN A 105 1.22 10.75 1.22
CA GLN A 105 0.32 11.21 2.30
C GLN A 105 -0.65 10.11 2.77
N GLY A 106 -0.58 8.90 2.18
CA GLY A 106 -1.43 7.77 2.55
C GLY A 106 -2.85 7.87 2.00
N LEU A 107 -3.10 8.78 1.05
CA LEU A 107 -4.38 8.94 0.37
C LEU A 107 -4.45 8.04 -0.86
N LEU A 108 -5.65 7.53 -1.15
CA LEU A 108 -5.93 6.85 -2.40
C LEU A 108 -6.08 7.88 -3.52
N GLU A 109 -5.16 7.87 -4.48
CA GLU A 109 -5.21 8.74 -5.65
C GLU A 109 -6.07 8.15 -6.75
N GLU A 110 -5.90 6.86 -7.04
CA GLU A 110 -6.57 6.21 -8.15
C GLU A 110 -6.88 4.74 -7.85
N GLN A 111 -8.01 4.28 -8.39
CA GLN A 111 -8.44 2.89 -8.36
C GLN A 111 -8.64 2.37 -9.78
N ILE A 112 -7.79 1.43 -10.18
CA ILE A 112 -7.83 0.84 -11.53
C ILE A 112 -8.33 -0.59 -11.41
N ASN A 113 -9.61 -0.80 -11.75
CA ASN A 113 -10.19 -2.14 -11.83
C ASN A 113 -9.54 -2.91 -12.97
N LEU A 114 -9.06 -4.14 -12.71
CA LEU A 114 -8.57 -5.03 -13.76
C LEU A 114 -9.68 -6.00 -14.16
N PHE A 115 -9.64 -6.44 -15.41
CA PHE A 115 -10.58 -7.40 -15.98
C PHE A 115 -12.00 -6.85 -16.08
N ASP A 116 -12.37 -6.42 -17.29
CA ASP A 116 -13.76 -6.06 -17.54
C ASP A 116 -14.71 -7.26 -17.41
N THR A 117 -16.01 -6.98 -17.31
CA THR A 117 -17.05 -8.00 -17.17
C THR A 117 -17.15 -8.94 -18.36
N ASP A 118 -16.73 -8.51 -19.54
CA ASP A 118 -16.76 -9.28 -20.79
C ASP A 118 -15.54 -10.23 -20.88
N GLN A 119 -14.59 -10.14 -19.96
CA GLN A 119 -13.39 -10.96 -19.96
C GLN A 119 -13.60 -12.32 -19.28
N ILE A 120 -13.98 -13.31 -20.09
CA ILE A 120 -14.29 -14.68 -19.66
C ILE A 120 -13.05 -15.40 -19.07
N ASN A 121 -11.85 -15.13 -19.60
CA ASN A 121 -10.59 -15.72 -19.13
C ASN A 121 -9.66 -14.64 -18.60
N ARG A 122 -9.68 -14.44 -17.27
CA ARG A 122 -8.75 -13.55 -16.56
C ARG A 122 -7.37 -14.16 -16.57
N ARG A 123 -6.51 -13.67 -17.45
CA ARG A 123 -5.13 -14.12 -17.57
C ARG A 123 -4.36 -13.69 -16.32
N LYS A 124 -3.94 -14.63 -15.48
CA LYS A 124 -3.19 -14.36 -14.23
C LYS A 124 -1.70 -14.72 -14.33
N GLU A 125 -1.29 -15.38 -15.40
CA GLU A 125 0.11 -15.71 -15.67
C GLU A 125 0.92 -14.42 -15.82
N HIS A 126 2.10 -14.39 -15.20
CA HIS A 126 3.01 -13.24 -15.21
C HIS A 126 2.29 -11.92 -14.92
N LEU A 127 1.36 -11.92 -13.95
CA LEU A 127 0.55 -10.74 -13.60
C LEU A 127 1.43 -9.54 -13.26
N PHE A 128 2.32 -9.67 -12.27
CA PHE A 128 3.14 -8.54 -11.81
C PHE A 128 4.04 -7.92 -12.89
N PRO A 129 4.74 -8.69 -13.76
CA PRO A 129 5.43 -8.11 -14.92
C PRO A 129 4.50 -7.26 -15.81
N ARG A 130 3.31 -7.77 -16.15
CA ARG A 130 2.33 -7.02 -16.96
C ARG A 130 1.78 -5.78 -16.25
N LEU A 131 1.54 -5.87 -14.94
CA LEU A 131 1.15 -4.72 -14.12
C LEU A 131 2.26 -3.68 -14.06
N ASN A 132 3.53 -4.11 -13.98
CA ASN A 132 4.68 -3.21 -14.00
C ASN A 132 4.75 -2.41 -15.29
N ASP A 133 4.59 -3.05 -16.44
CA ASP A 133 4.58 -2.38 -17.75
C ASP A 133 3.41 -1.38 -17.86
N LEU A 134 2.23 -1.78 -17.37
CA LEU A 134 1.04 -0.94 -17.35
C LEU A 134 1.26 0.31 -16.49
N MET A 135 1.81 0.14 -15.28
CA MET A 135 2.08 1.25 -14.37
C MET A 135 3.24 2.13 -14.83
N ASP A 136 4.18 1.62 -15.64
CA ASP A 136 5.18 2.48 -16.31
C ASP A 136 4.52 3.47 -17.26
N ALA A 137 3.53 3.03 -18.04
CA ALA A 137 2.77 3.93 -18.91
C ALA A 137 1.92 4.92 -18.09
N TYR A 138 1.32 4.47 -16.99
CA TYR A 138 0.55 5.33 -16.08
C TYR A 138 1.41 6.45 -15.49
N TYR A 139 2.54 6.13 -14.86
CA TYR A 139 3.41 7.14 -14.25
C TYR A 139 4.11 8.03 -15.28
N ALA A 140 4.26 7.57 -16.52
CA ALA A 140 4.73 8.40 -17.64
C ALA A 140 3.64 9.31 -18.23
N MET A 141 2.40 9.26 -17.74
CA MET A 141 1.24 9.95 -18.29
C MET A 141 0.97 9.62 -19.78
N ASP A 142 1.39 8.43 -20.23
CA ASP A 142 1.20 7.97 -21.61
C ASP A 142 -0.11 7.19 -21.72
N LYS A 143 -1.20 7.94 -21.86
CA LYS A 143 -2.57 7.40 -21.93
C LYS A 143 -2.75 6.40 -23.07
N LYS A 144 -2.16 6.69 -24.24
CA LYS A 144 -2.28 5.82 -25.43
C LYS A 144 -1.62 4.47 -25.17
N LYS A 145 -0.36 4.50 -24.69
CA LYS A 145 0.37 3.28 -24.35
C LYS A 145 -0.32 2.52 -23.22
N PHE A 146 -0.88 3.22 -22.24
CA PHE A 146 -1.64 2.59 -21.15
C PHE A 146 -2.82 1.78 -21.70
N ILE A 147 -3.64 2.35 -22.58
CA ILE A 147 -4.77 1.64 -23.21
C ILE A 147 -4.30 0.48 -24.09
N ASP A 148 -3.23 0.67 -24.86
CA ASP A 148 -2.64 -0.39 -25.68
C ASP A 148 -2.13 -1.56 -24.81
N LEU A 149 -1.58 -1.28 -23.63
CA LEU A 149 -1.17 -2.29 -22.65
C LEU A 149 -2.37 -2.97 -21.98
N LEU A 150 -3.45 -2.25 -21.66
CA LEU A 150 -4.68 -2.88 -21.14
C LEU A 150 -5.21 -3.96 -22.09
N GLU A 151 -5.22 -3.68 -23.39
CA GLU A 151 -5.66 -4.63 -24.42
C GLU A 151 -4.66 -5.78 -24.62
N SER A 152 -3.39 -5.45 -24.89
CA SER A 152 -2.37 -6.45 -25.25
C SER A 152 -1.99 -7.37 -24.09
N ASN A 153 -2.02 -6.86 -22.85
CA ASN A 153 -1.83 -7.68 -21.66
C ASN A 153 -3.09 -8.45 -21.26
N SER A 154 -4.19 -8.34 -22.00
CA SER A 154 -5.46 -9.01 -21.67
C SER A 154 -5.93 -8.63 -20.25
N PHE A 155 -5.88 -7.36 -19.91
CA PHE A 155 -6.59 -6.82 -18.75
C PHE A 155 -7.99 -6.34 -19.11
N PHE A 156 -8.17 -5.89 -20.35
CA PHE A 156 -9.45 -5.44 -20.89
C PHE A 156 -9.70 -6.12 -22.24
N SER A 157 -10.96 -6.35 -22.54
CA SER A 157 -11.43 -6.82 -23.84
C SER A 157 -11.19 -5.75 -24.91
N LYS A 158 -11.01 -6.21 -26.16
CA LYS A 158 -10.89 -5.32 -27.32
C LYS A 158 -12.07 -4.36 -27.45
N LYS A 159 -13.26 -4.81 -27.05
CA LYS A 159 -14.49 -4.03 -27.07
C LYS A 159 -14.40 -2.87 -26.07
N ALA A 160 -14.06 -3.14 -24.81
CA ALA A 160 -13.89 -2.09 -23.80
C ALA A 160 -12.80 -1.08 -24.20
N CYS A 161 -11.64 -1.55 -24.68
CA CYS A 161 -10.59 -0.64 -25.15
C CYS A 161 -11.02 0.22 -26.35
N LYS A 162 -11.82 -0.33 -27.28
CA LYS A 162 -12.39 0.43 -28.39
C LYS A 162 -13.36 1.51 -27.91
N GLU A 163 -14.20 1.22 -26.92
CA GLU A 163 -15.12 2.17 -26.32
C GLU A 163 -14.37 3.32 -25.62
N ILE A 164 -13.32 3.02 -24.87
CA ILE A 164 -12.46 4.03 -24.23
C ILE A 164 -11.88 4.96 -25.31
N ARG A 165 -11.23 4.39 -26.35
CA ARG A 165 -10.64 5.18 -27.45
C ARG A 165 -11.67 5.99 -28.25
N MET A 166 -12.93 5.55 -28.31
CA MET A 166 -14.00 6.31 -28.97
C MET A 166 -14.47 7.51 -28.14
N LYS A 167 -14.61 7.35 -26.82
CA LYS A 167 -14.95 8.45 -25.91
C LYS A 167 -13.89 9.55 -25.96
N GLU A 168 -12.62 9.19 -26.01
CA GLU A 168 -11.51 10.14 -26.13
C GLU A 168 -11.54 11.02 -27.38
N ARG A 169 -12.19 10.57 -28.46
CA ARG A 169 -12.28 11.37 -29.70
C ARG A 169 -13.42 12.38 -29.67
N LEU A 170 -14.31 12.27 -28.69
CA LEU A 170 -15.50 13.10 -28.53
C LEU A 170 -15.29 14.21 -27.49
N GLU A 171 -14.22 14.13 -26.69
CA GLU A 171 -13.73 15.13 -25.73
C GLU A 171 -12.55 15.90 -26.32
#